data_AF-A0A2U1N5A3-F1
#
_entry.id   AF-A0A2U1N5A3-F1
#
_cell.length_a   1.000
_cell.length_b   1.000
_cell.length_c   1.000
_cell.angle_alpha   90.00
_cell.angle_beta   90.00
_cell.angle_gamma   90.00
#
_symmetry.space_group_name_H-M   'P 1'
#
loop_
_entity.id
_entity.type
_entity.pdbx_description
1 polymer ?
#
loop_
_entity_poly.entity_id
_entity_poly.type
_entity_poly.pdbx_seq_one_letter_code
_entity_poly.pdbx_strand_id
1 'polypeptide(L)'
;MTTLSEVYRNAPMTSYQITPLDFDSLDEIQTQEPQELSIPIIDPNALDLIGQASKTWGIFQVINHGVPLALIKKLESESRRLFALPTDEKHKVLRSANAVTGYGTARISPFFDKCMWHEGFAIMGSCVEDAKALWPHDYKNFW
;
A
#
# COMPACT_ATOMS: atom_id res chain seq x y z
N MET A 1 17.71 9.83 14.30
CA MET A 1 16.43 9.25 13.85
C MET A 1 16.73 7.91 13.23
N THR A 2 16.21 6.83 13.79
CA THR A 2 16.44 5.47 13.29
C THR A 2 15.48 5.21 12.14
N THR A 3 15.98 4.88 10.96
CA THR A 3 15.17 4.54 9.79
C THR A 3 14.49 3.18 9.98
N LEU A 4 13.34 2.96 9.34
CA LEU A 4 12.69 1.63 9.34
C LEU A 4 13.66 0.52 8.90
N SER A 5 14.55 0.81 7.94
CA SER A 5 15.61 -0.09 7.47
C SER A 5 16.64 -0.43 8.56
N GLU A 6 17.03 0.53 9.41
CA GLU A 6 17.89 0.28 10.57
C GLU A 6 17.18 -0.52 11.67
N VAL A 7 15.88 -0.29 11.88
CA VAL A 7 15.06 -1.08 12.81
C VAL A 7 15.00 -2.55 12.36
N TYR A 8 14.75 -2.81 11.07
CA TYR A 8 14.74 -4.18 10.52
C TYR A 8 16.12 -4.86 10.51
N ARG A 9 17.21 -4.10 10.38
CA ARG A 9 18.58 -4.64 10.41
C ARG A 9 19.03 -5.00 11.82
N ASN A 10 18.68 -4.18 12.80
CA ASN A 10 19.11 -4.33 14.19
C ASN A 10 18.18 -5.21 15.04
N ALA A 11 16.94 -5.40 14.57
CA ALA A 11 15.99 -6.37 15.10
C ALA A 11 15.37 -7.13 13.90
N PRO A 12 16.11 -8.08 13.28
CA PRO A 12 15.50 -8.96 12.30
C PRO A 12 14.32 -9.64 13.01
N MET A 13 13.09 -9.39 12.54
CA MET A 13 11.95 -10.17 13.00
C MET A 13 12.24 -11.60 12.58
N THR A 14 12.76 -12.38 13.52
CA THR A 14 12.88 -13.81 13.33
C THR A 14 11.46 -14.32 13.11
N SER A 15 11.30 -15.33 12.25
CA SER A 15 10.00 -15.95 11.94
C SER A 15 9.12 -16.21 13.18
N TYR A 16 9.77 -16.41 14.34
CA TYR A 16 9.17 -16.61 15.66
C TYR A 16 8.51 -15.38 16.32
N GLN A 17 8.74 -14.16 15.84
CA GLN A 17 8.07 -12.94 16.35
C GLN A 17 6.82 -12.55 15.55
N ILE A 18 6.61 -13.19 14.40
CA ILE A 18 5.31 -13.15 13.73
C ILE A 18 4.47 -14.16 14.49
N THR A 19 3.51 -13.72 15.32
CA THR A 19 2.48 -14.62 15.82
C THR A 19 1.82 -15.22 14.59
N PRO A 20 1.97 -16.52 14.31
CA PRO A 20 1.26 -17.14 13.21
C PRO A 20 -0.22 -16.91 13.49
N LEU A 21 -0.97 -16.43 12.50
CA LEU A 21 -2.41 -16.58 12.55
C LEU A 21 -2.65 -18.08 12.63
N ASP A 22 -3.04 -18.55 13.81
CA ASP A 22 -3.36 -19.95 14.06
C ASP A 22 -4.72 -20.22 13.41
N PHE A 23 -4.68 -20.55 12.12
CA PHE A 23 -5.86 -20.91 11.34
C PHE A 23 -6.53 -22.18 11.87
N ASP A 24 -5.83 -22.99 12.68
CA ASP A 24 -6.40 -24.17 13.35
C ASP A 24 -7.22 -23.78 14.59
N SER A 25 -7.09 -22.54 15.09
CA SER A 25 -7.94 -21.98 16.17
C SER A 25 -9.21 -21.29 15.67
N LEU A 26 -9.40 -21.20 14.35
CA LEU A 26 -10.64 -20.68 13.78
C LEU A 26 -11.71 -21.76 13.96
N ASP A 27 -12.76 -21.45 14.72
CA ASP A 27 -13.96 -22.26 14.75
C ASP A 27 -14.36 -22.59 13.31
N GLU A 28 -14.70 -23.85 13.04
CA GLU A 28 -15.19 -24.30 11.73
C GLU A 28 -16.21 -23.29 11.23
N ILE A 29 -15.85 -22.54 10.18
CA ILE A 29 -16.75 -21.56 9.58
C ILE A 29 -17.96 -22.36 9.14
N GLN A 30 -19.08 -22.18 9.84
CA GLN A 30 -20.35 -22.76 9.42
C GLN A 30 -20.58 -22.31 7.99
N THR A 31 -20.53 -23.26 7.06
CA THR A 31 -20.80 -23.06 5.66
C THR A 31 -22.29 -22.79 5.52
N GLN A 32 -22.68 -21.55 5.78
CA GLN A 32 -23.95 -21.02 5.32
C GLN A 32 -23.93 -21.02 3.79
N GLU A 33 -25.10 -21.25 3.16
CA GLU A 33 -25.26 -21.05 1.72
C GLU A 33 -24.63 -19.71 1.30
N PRO A 34 -24.04 -19.60 0.10
CA PRO A 34 -23.33 -18.40 -0.32
C PRO A 34 -24.29 -17.21 -0.39
N GLN A 35 -24.51 -16.56 0.75
CA GLN A 35 -24.82 -15.15 0.78
C GLN A 35 -23.71 -14.47 0.00
N GLU A 36 -24.10 -13.59 -0.90
CA GLU A 36 -23.19 -12.82 -1.74
C GLU A 36 -22.11 -12.19 -0.84
N LEU A 37 -20.94 -12.83 -0.77
CA LEU A 37 -19.84 -12.46 0.12
C LEU A 37 -19.30 -11.13 -0.38
N SER A 38 -19.90 -10.04 0.08
CA SER A 38 -19.53 -8.68 -0.25
C SER A 38 -18.71 -8.10 0.89
N ILE A 39 -17.56 -7.51 0.55
CA ILE A 39 -16.73 -6.78 1.51
C ILE A 39 -17.59 -5.65 2.10
N PRO A 40 -17.70 -5.53 3.45
CA PRO A 40 -18.56 -4.54 4.09
C PRO A 40 -18.27 -3.12 3.59
N ILE A 41 -19.32 -2.34 3.33
CA ILE A 41 -19.23 -0.92 2.96
C ILE A 41 -19.72 -0.10 4.16
N ILE A 42 -18.86 0.77 4.69
CA ILE A 42 -19.07 1.41 5.99
C ILE A 42 -18.84 2.93 5.89
N ASP A 43 -19.71 3.70 6.55
CA ASP A 43 -19.50 5.13 6.80
C ASP A 43 -18.52 5.31 7.97
N PRO A 44 -17.52 6.22 7.88
CA PRO A 44 -16.52 6.40 8.94
C PRO A 44 -17.12 6.78 10.30
N ASN A 45 -18.35 7.30 10.34
CA ASN A 45 -19.02 7.64 11.60
C ASN A 45 -19.65 6.43 12.31
N ALA A 46 -19.68 5.24 11.69
CA ALA A 46 -20.24 4.01 12.25
C ALA A 46 -19.16 3.17 12.96
N LEU A 47 -18.62 3.67 14.08
CA LEU A 47 -17.50 3.04 14.81
C LEU A 47 -17.75 1.57 15.19
N ASP A 48 -18.97 1.22 15.60
CA ASP A 48 -19.32 -0.16 15.96
C ASP A 48 -19.20 -1.11 14.77
N LEU A 49 -19.63 -0.66 13.58
CA LEU A 49 -19.52 -1.45 12.34
C LEU A 49 -18.06 -1.60 11.91
N ILE A 50 -17.25 -0.55 12.07
CA ILE A 50 -15.80 -0.62 11.83
C ILE A 50 -15.18 -1.67 12.74
N GLY A 51 -15.47 -1.62 14.04
CA GLY A 51 -14.96 -2.58 15.02
C GLY A 51 -15.38 -4.03 14.72
N GLN A 52 -16.63 -4.23 14.29
CA GLN A 52 -17.13 -5.55 13.89
C GLN A 52 -16.43 -6.04 12.61
N ALA A 53 -16.40 -5.25 11.55
CA ALA A 53 -15.77 -5.63 10.29
C ALA A 53 -14.26 -5.86 10.44
N SER A 54 -13.56 -5.07 11.26
CA SER A 54 -12.16 -5.33 11.60
C SER A 54 -11.93 -6.68 12.25
N LYS A 55 -12.85 -7.14 13.12
CA LYS A 55 -12.73 -8.43 13.82
C LYS A 55 -13.12 -9.62 12.95
N THR A 56 -14.20 -9.49 12.19
CA THR A 56 -14.78 -10.62 11.45
C THR A 56 -14.25 -10.74 10.02
N TRP A 57 -13.93 -9.62 9.37
CA TRP A 57 -13.45 -9.57 7.98
C TRP A 57 -11.98 -9.19 7.86
N GLY A 58 -11.45 -8.37 8.77
CA GLY A 58 -10.11 -7.77 8.64
C GLY A 58 -9.99 -6.72 7.54
N ILE A 59 -11.05 -6.50 6.75
CA ILE A 59 -11.12 -5.52 5.65
C ILE A 59 -12.55 -4.97 5.51
N PHE A 60 -12.67 -3.72 5.06
CA PHE A 60 -13.92 -3.06 4.69
C PHE A 60 -13.64 -1.92 3.70
N GLN A 61 -14.66 -1.50 2.95
CA GLN A 61 -14.64 -0.32 2.10
C GLN A 61 -15.24 0.86 2.85
N VAL A 62 -14.64 2.05 2.73
CA VAL A 62 -15.18 3.27 3.35
C VAL A 62 -15.83 4.15 2.29
N ILE A 63 -17.04 4.62 2.57
CA ILE A 63 -17.74 5.65 1.79
C ILE A 63 -17.90 6.93 2.62
N ASN A 64 -18.23 8.06 1.98
CA ASN A 64 -18.40 9.35 2.67
C ASN A 64 -17.20 9.78 3.54
N HIS A 65 -15.99 9.33 3.21
CA HIS A 65 -14.76 9.61 3.95
C HIS A 65 -14.30 11.09 3.90
N GLY A 66 -15.07 11.99 3.28
CA GLY A 66 -14.77 13.43 3.19
C GLY A 66 -13.63 13.83 2.24
N VAL A 67 -12.84 12.88 1.74
CA VAL A 67 -11.80 13.14 0.72
C VAL A 67 -12.45 13.56 -0.61
N PRO A 68 -12.09 14.71 -1.19
CA PRO A 68 -12.68 15.18 -2.43
C PRO A 68 -12.46 14.22 -3.60
N LEU A 69 -13.53 13.88 -4.33
CA LEU A 69 -13.45 13.00 -5.50
C LEU A 69 -12.50 13.53 -6.58
N ALA A 70 -12.42 14.85 -6.75
CA ALA A 70 -11.50 15.48 -7.69
C ALA A 70 -10.03 15.18 -7.35
N LEU A 71 -9.68 15.08 -6.07
CA LEU A 71 -8.32 14.74 -5.62
C LEU A 71 -7.99 13.28 -5.96
N ILE A 72 -8.93 12.36 -5.72
CA ILE A 72 -8.76 10.94 -6.08
C ILE A 72 -8.55 10.79 -7.59
N LYS A 73 -9.39 11.45 -8.41
CA LYS A 73 -9.24 11.44 -9.87
C LYS A 73 -7.89 12.00 -10.33
N LYS A 74 -7.40 13.08 -9.69
CA LYS A 74 -6.08 13.64 -9.97
C LYS A 74 -4.97 12.65 -9.60
N LEU A 75 -5.03 12.02 -8.43
CA LEU A 75 -4.06 11.01 -7.99
C LEU A 75 -4.00 9.83 -8.98
N GLU A 76 -5.15 9.32 -9.42
CA GLU A 76 -5.18 8.25 -10.41
C GLU A 76 -4.59 8.68 -11.76
N SER A 77 -4.89 9.91 -12.20
CA SER A 77 -4.34 10.47 -13.43
C SER A 77 -2.81 10.60 -13.37
N GLU A 78 -2.26 11.15 -12.28
CA GLU A 78 -0.82 11.27 -12.09
C GLU A 78 -0.13 9.90 -11.95
N SER A 79 -0.79 8.94 -11.28
CA SER A 79 -0.30 7.55 -11.20
C SER A 79 -0.21 6.91 -12.58
N ARG A 80 -1.27 7.04 -13.41
CA ARG A 80 -1.23 6.55 -14.80
C ARG A 80 -0.14 7.25 -15.61
N ARG A 81 0.02 8.56 -15.44
CA ARG A 81 1.05 9.35 -16.11
C ARG A 81 2.46 8.85 -15.77
N LEU A 82 2.74 8.55 -14.49
CA LEU A 82 4.00 7.98 -14.04
C LEU A 82 4.31 6.64 -14.73
N PHE A 83 3.36 5.69 -14.66
CA PHE A 83 3.60 4.32 -15.15
C PHE A 83 3.60 4.22 -16.67
N ALA A 84 2.99 5.18 -17.37
CA ALA A 84 3.06 5.33 -18.82
C ALA A 84 4.40 5.89 -19.34
N LEU A 85 5.27 6.39 -18.47
CA LEU A 85 6.60 6.86 -18.87
C LEU A 85 7.45 5.69 -19.40
N PRO A 86 8.37 5.95 -20.36
CA PRO A 86 9.38 4.98 -20.75
C PRO A 86 10.18 4.47 -19.57
N THR A 87 10.66 3.23 -19.65
CA THR A 87 11.45 2.59 -18.59
C THR A 87 12.64 3.44 -18.14
N ASP A 88 13.37 4.04 -19.08
CA ASP A 88 14.54 4.89 -18.77
C ASP A 88 14.18 6.16 -18.00
N GLU A 89 12.99 6.72 -18.24
CA GLU A 89 12.49 7.87 -17.49
C GLU A 89 12.10 7.47 -16.06
N LYS A 90 11.39 6.34 -15.91
CA LYS A 90 11.08 5.76 -14.59
C LYS A 90 12.34 5.40 -13.81
N HIS A 91 13.43 5.04 -14.50
CA HIS A 91 14.69 4.69 -13.87
C HIS A 91 15.42 5.86 -13.18
N LYS A 92 15.10 7.11 -13.54
CA LYS A 92 15.67 8.31 -12.89
C LYS A 92 15.35 8.40 -11.41
N VAL A 93 14.30 7.71 -10.97
CA VAL A 93 13.80 7.69 -9.60
C VAL A 93 13.80 6.28 -9.02
N LEU A 94 14.73 5.41 -9.48
CA LEU A 94 14.92 4.08 -8.90
C LEU A 94 15.17 4.17 -7.40
N ARG A 95 14.39 3.40 -6.64
CA ARG A 95 14.57 3.30 -5.20
C ARG A 95 15.92 2.64 -4.91
N SER A 96 16.79 3.35 -4.19
CA SER A 96 18.04 2.78 -3.69
C SER A 96 17.79 1.73 -2.59
N ALA A 97 18.74 0.85 -2.33
CA ALA A 97 18.59 -0.25 -1.37
C ALA A 97 18.23 0.19 0.06
N ASN A 98 18.65 1.40 0.47
CA ASN A 98 18.36 1.94 1.80
C ASN A 98 17.17 2.93 1.80
N ALA A 99 16.67 3.34 0.62
CA ALA A 99 15.56 4.27 0.51
C ALA A 99 14.21 3.55 0.66
N VAL A 100 13.21 4.29 1.15
CA VAL A 100 11.82 3.83 1.17
C VAL A 100 11.06 4.31 -0.05
N THR A 101 11.31 5.55 -0.45
CA THR A 101 10.68 6.22 -1.60
C THR A 101 11.37 5.85 -2.91
N GLY A 102 10.60 5.74 -3.99
CA GLY A 102 11.12 5.57 -5.35
C GLY A 102 10.46 4.43 -6.13
N TYR A 103 10.80 4.35 -7.42
CA TYR A 103 10.35 3.33 -8.36
C TYR A 103 11.04 1.99 -8.12
N GLY A 104 10.29 0.90 -8.21
CA GLY A 104 10.80 -0.47 -8.17
C GLY A 104 9.77 -1.50 -7.73
N THR A 105 10.25 -2.71 -7.42
CA THR A 105 9.40 -3.77 -6.90
C THR A 105 8.86 -3.43 -5.51
N ALA A 106 7.90 -4.19 -5.00
CA ALA A 106 7.31 -3.94 -3.70
C ALA A 106 8.35 -4.35 -2.65
N ARG A 107 8.46 -3.61 -1.56
CA ARG A 107 9.50 -3.92 -0.56
C ARG A 107 9.33 -5.28 0.10
N ILE A 108 8.13 -5.84 0.03
CA ILE A 108 7.84 -7.18 0.54
C ILE A 108 8.27 -8.30 -0.42
N SER A 109 8.65 -7.99 -1.67
CA SER A 109 9.05 -8.99 -2.66
C SER A 109 10.09 -9.99 -2.16
N PRO A 110 11.13 -9.61 -1.39
CA PRO A 110 12.12 -10.57 -0.88
C PRO A 110 11.57 -11.60 0.12
N PHE A 111 10.36 -11.42 0.66
CA PHE A 111 9.73 -12.39 1.56
C PHE A 111 8.96 -13.50 0.82
N PHE A 112 8.96 -13.47 -0.51
CA PHE A 112 8.27 -14.45 -1.34
C PHE A 112 9.25 -15.10 -2.31
N ASP A 113 9.19 -16.43 -2.41
CA ASP A 113 10.01 -17.20 -3.35
C ASP A 113 9.58 -17.00 -4.82
N LYS A 114 8.40 -16.39 -5.04
CA LYS A 114 7.84 -16.10 -6.37
C LYS A 114 7.87 -14.61 -6.64
N CYS A 115 8.22 -14.25 -7.88
CA CYS A 115 8.11 -12.88 -8.35
C CYS A 115 6.64 -12.45 -8.40
N MET A 116 6.36 -11.24 -7.92
CA MET A 116 5.07 -10.60 -8.09
C MET A 116 5.00 -9.98 -9.49
N TRP A 117 3.86 -10.16 -10.16
CA TRP A 117 3.58 -9.47 -11.42
C TRP A 117 3.13 -8.05 -11.12
N HIS A 118 4.08 -7.16 -10.86
CA HIS A 118 3.76 -5.77 -10.56
C HIS A 118 4.94 -4.84 -10.89
N GLU A 119 4.62 -3.57 -11.10
CA GLU A 119 5.55 -2.44 -10.97
C GLU A 119 5.01 -1.49 -9.90
N GLY A 120 5.87 -0.70 -9.26
CA GLY A 120 5.44 0.15 -8.17
C GLY A 120 6.31 1.37 -7.96
N PHE A 121 5.74 2.36 -7.28
CA PHE A 121 6.43 3.52 -6.78
C PHE A 121 6.00 3.71 -5.33
N ALA A 122 6.95 3.66 -4.40
CA ALA A 122 6.66 3.87 -2.98
C ALA A 122 6.90 5.34 -2.63
N ILE A 123 6.03 5.93 -1.81
CA ILE A 123 6.18 7.28 -1.28
C ILE A 123 6.21 7.19 0.25
N MET A 124 7.30 7.66 0.86
CA MET A 124 7.39 7.93 2.28
C MET A 124 7.92 9.34 2.49
N GLY A 125 7.04 10.25 2.93
CA GLY A 125 7.33 11.67 3.00
C GLY A 125 7.08 12.39 1.67
N SER A 126 7.89 13.41 1.38
CA SER A 126 7.76 14.21 0.15
C SER A 126 8.33 13.45 -1.06
N CYS A 127 7.62 13.51 -2.19
CA CYS A 127 8.05 12.98 -3.49
C CYS A 127 8.42 14.11 -4.49
N VAL A 128 8.63 15.34 -4.01
CA VAL A 128 8.87 16.50 -4.88
C VAL A 128 10.15 16.35 -5.70
N GLU A 129 11.23 15.82 -5.11
CA GLU A 129 12.48 15.62 -5.85
C GLU A 129 12.35 14.54 -6.92
N ASP A 130 11.58 13.48 -6.64
CA ASP A 130 11.26 12.47 -7.65
C ASP A 130 10.41 13.07 -8.78
N ALA A 131 9.40 13.88 -8.45
CA ALA A 131 8.58 14.58 -9.43
C ALA A 131 9.40 15.56 -10.29
N LYS A 132 10.39 16.26 -9.70
CA LYS A 132 11.33 17.13 -10.45
C LYS A 132 12.20 16.32 -11.42
N ALA A 133 12.66 15.15 -11.00
CA ALA A 133 13.48 14.28 -11.85
C ALA A 133 12.67 13.72 -13.04
N LEU A 134 11.39 13.38 -12.81
CA LEU A 134 10.49 12.83 -13.82
C LEU A 134 9.90 13.91 -14.75
N TRP A 135 9.50 15.05 -14.18
CA TRP A 135 8.83 16.13 -14.89
C TRP A 135 9.46 17.49 -14.57
N PRO A 136 10.69 17.78 -15.06
CA PRO A 136 11.42 19.00 -14.73
C PRO A 136 10.65 20.31 -15.01
N HIS A 137 9.71 20.27 -15.96
CA HIS A 137 8.91 21.43 -16.38
C HIS A 137 7.46 21.40 -15.84
N ASP A 138 7.05 20.33 -15.15
CA ASP A 138 5.64 20.08 -14.76
C ASP A 138 5.51 19.38 -13.39
N TYR A 139 6.47 19.62 -12.48
CA TYR A 139 6.42 19.10 -11.10
C TYR A 139 5.64 20.02 -10.14
N LYS A 140 5.18 21.18 -10.61
CA LYS A 140 4.52 22.21 -9.80
C LYS A 140 3.15 21.79 -9.24
N ASN A 141 2.69 20.58 -9.49
CA ASN A 141 1.45 20.07 -8.93
C ASN A 141 1.67 19.21 -7.68
N PHE A 142 2.93 19.00 -7.28
CA PHE A 142 3.33 18.14 -6.17
C PHE A 142 3.84 18.92 -4.94
N TRP A 143 3.68 20.26 -4.91
CA TRP A 143 4.01 21.14 -3.76
C TRP A 143 2.76 21.74 -3.13
#